data_AF-A0A383BE05-F1
#
_entry.id   AF-A0A383BE05-F1
#
_cell.length_a   1.000
_cell.length_b   1.000
_cell.length_c   1.000
_cell.angle_alpha   90.00
_cell.angle_beta   90.00
_cell.angle_gamma   90.00
#
_symmetry.space_group_name_H-M   'P 1'
#
loop_
_entity.id
_entity.type
_entity.pdbx_description
1 polymer ?
#
loop_
_entity_poly.entity_id
_entity_poly.type
_entity_poly.pdbx_seq_one_letter_code
_entity_poly.pdbx_strand_id
1 'polypeptide(L)' 'MESNLKNELKELNEEIRYYPGPIAGCDVQFDWLLEERIRLTNQIKKMTDISHREPADGIAQG' A
#
# COMPACT_ATOMS: atom_id res chain seq x y z
N MET A 1 -13.86 -3.75 4.28
CA MET A 1 -12.72 -2.86 4.60
C MET A 1 -11.54 -3.14 3.68
N GLU A 2 -11.00 -4.36 3.64
CA GLU A 2 -9.91 -4.74 2.72
C GLU A 2 -10.26 -4.53 1.23
N SER A 3 -11.50 -4.84 0.84
CA SER A 3 -11.99 -4.62 -0.53
C SER A 3 -12.01 -3.14 -0.94
N ASN A 4 -12.23 -2.23 0.01
CA ASN A 4 -12.26 -0.79 -0.26
C ASN A 4 -10.85 -0.25 -0.51
N LEU A 5 -9.87 -0.65 0.31
CA LEU A 5 -8.46 -0.30 0.09
C LEU A 5 -7.90 -0.84 -1.23
N LYS A 6 -8.31 -2.05 -1.64
CA LYS A 6 -7.93 -2.62 -2.95
C LYS A 6 -8.51 -1.82 -4.11
N ASN A 7 -9.75 -1.34 -3.98
CA ASN A 7 -10.37 -0.48 -5.00
C ASN A 7 -9.68 0.89 -5.06
N GLU A 8 -9.40 1.50 -3.91
CA GLU A 8 -8.70 2.79 -3.83
C GLU A 8 -7.30 2.69 -4.45
N LEU A 9 -6.55 1.62 -4.16
CA LEU A 9 -5.26 1.36 -4.79
C LEU A 9 -5.38 1.16 -6.31
N LYS A 10 -6.48 0.55 -6.78
CA LYS A 10 -6.72 0.37 -8.22
C LYS A 10 -6.98 1.72 -8.90
N GLU A 11 -7.83 2.55 -8.32
CA GLU A 11 -8.15 3.89 -8.83
C GLU A 11 -6.90 4.77 -8.88
N LEU A 12 -6.12 4.77 -7.80
CA LEU A 12 -4.85 5.50 -7.72
C LEU A 12 -3.83 5.05 -8.78
N ASN A 13 -3.74 3.74 -9.05
CA ASN A 13 -2.86 3.24 -10.11
C ASN A 13 -3.30 3.67 -11.51
N GLU A 14 -4.62 3.76 -11.76
CA GLU A 14 -5.12 4.30 -13.03
C GLU A 14 -4.84 5.80 -13.14
N GLU A 15 -4.95 6.57 -12.06
CA GLU A 15 -4.57 7.99 -12.06
C GLU A 15 -3.09 8.17 -12.38
N ILE A 16 -2.18 7.43 -11.72
CA ILE A 16 -0.74 7.46 -12.01
C ILE A 16 -0.46 7.09 -13.48
N ARG A 17 -1.17 6.08 -14.01
CA ARG A 17 -0.98 5.59 -15.38
C ARG A 17 -1.35 6.63 -16.44
N TYR A 18 -2.41 7.41 -16.20
CA TYR A 18 -2.87 8.46 -17.12
C TYR A 18 -2.34 9.85 -16.74
N TYR A 19 -1.53 9.94 -15.69
CA TYR A 19 -0.96 11.19 -15.26
C TYR A 19 -0.05 11.77 -16.36
N PRO A 20 -0.20 13.06 -16.73
CA PRO A 20 0.66 13.68 -17.72
C PRO A 20 2.12 13.62 -17.27
N GLY A 21 3.06 13.52 -18.22
CA GLY A 21 4.49 13.32 -17.90
C GLY A 21 4.99 14.26 -16.80
N PRO A 22 5.33 13.75 -15.60
CA PRO A 22 5.61 14.59 -14.45
C PRO A 22 6.96 15.29 -14.61
N ILE A 23 7.05 16.53 -14.13
CA ILE A 23 8.32 17.24 -14.04
C ILE A 23 9.00 16.79 -12.74
N ALA A 24 10.02 15.94 -12.88
CA ALA A 24 10.76 15.40 -11.75
C ALA A 24 11.22 16.50 -10.78
N GLY A 25 10.87 16.35 -9.49
CA GLY A 25 11.25 17.27 -8.42
C GLY A 25 10.46 18.59 -8.35
N CYS A 26 9.46 18.78 -9.20
CA CYS A 26 8.56 19.95 -9.17
C CYS A 26 7.08 19.54 -9.04
N ASP A 27 6.76 18.30 -9.44
CA ASP A 27 5.41 17.78 -9.48
C ASP A 27 4.99 17.16 -8.14
N VAL A 28 4.71 18.03 -7.17
CA VAL A 28 4.28 17.67 -5.81
C VAL A 28 3.05 16.76 -5.82
N GLN A 29 2.17 16.92 -6.82
CA GLN A 29 1.00 16.06 -6.95
C GLN A 29 1.41 14.64 -7.36
N PHE A 30 2.32 14.48 -8.32
CA PHE A 30 2.81 13.16 -8.68
C PHE A 30 3.57 12.48 -7.54
N ASP A 31 4.37 13.23 -6.79
CA ASP A 31 5.05 12.72 -5.60
C ASP A 31 4.05 12.19 -4.56
N TRP A 32 2.97 12.95 -4.30
CA TRP A 32 1.89 12.51 -3.40
C TRP A 32 1.21 11.22 -3.89
N LEU A 33 0.92 11.09 -5.19
CA LEU A 33 0.33 9.88 -5.76
C LEU A 33 1.20 8.64 -5.50
N LEU A 34 2.53 8.78 -5.63
CA LEU A 34 3.47 7.70 -5.36
C LEU A 34 3.51 7.33 -3.87
N GLU A 35 3.53 8.32 -2.99
CA GLU A 35 3.49 8.12 -1.54
C GLU A 35 2.22 7.41 -1.09
N GLU A 36 1.06 7.84 -1.62
CA GLU A 36 -0.23 7.23 -1.29
C GLU A 36 -0.31 5.78 -1.78
N ARG A 37 0.27 5.48 -2.96
CA ARG A 37 0.35 4.09 -3.47
C ARG A 37 1.12 3.20 -2.52
N ILE A 38 2.25 3.69 -2.00
CA ILE A 38 3.07 2.98 -1.02
C ILE A 38 2.28 2.78 0.28
N ARG A 39 1.58 3.81 0.76
CA ARG A 39 0.76 3.77 1.98
C ARG A 39 -0.34 2.71 1.86
N LEU A 40 -1.14 2.71 0.79
CA LEU A 40 -2.22 1.76 0.56
C LEU A 40 -1.70 0.33 0.43
N THR A 41 -0.62 0.12 -0.33
CA THR A 41 0.02 -1.19 -0.47
C THR A 41 0.45 -1.74 0.89
N ASN A 42 1.06 -0.91 1.74
CA ASN A 42 1.50 -1.31 3.07
C ASN A 42 0.31 -1.63 4.01
N GLN A 43 -0.80 -0.89 3.91
CA GLN A 43 -2.00 -1.18 4.69
C GLN A 43 -2.60 -2.54 4.30
N ILE A 44 -2.72 -2.83 3.01
CA ILE A 44 -3.20 -4.13 2.51
C ILE A 44 -2.25 -5.26 2.93
N LYS A 45 -0.93 -5.03 2.83
CA LYS A 45 0.07 -6.00 3.29
C LYS A 45 -0.06 -6.29 4.78
N LYS A 46 -0.27 -5.27 5.62
CA LYS A 46 -0.48 -5.48 7.06
C LYS A 46 -1.74 -6.31 7.33
N MET A 47 -2.86 -6.03 6.66
CA MET A 47 -4.10 -6.79 6.83
C MET A 47 -3.94 -8.25 6.39
N THR A 48 -3.19 -8.51 5.33
CA THR A 48 -2.91 -9.88 4.84
C THR A 48 -1.89 -10.61 5.73
N ASP A 49 -0.87 -9.94 6.24
CA ASP A 49 0.14 -10.48 7.16
C ASP A 49 -0.44 -10.81 8.55
N ILE A 50 -1.32 -9.94 9.08
CA ILE A 50 -2.05 -10.18 10.34
C ILE A 50 -2.92 -11.44 10.22
N SER A 51 -3.38 -11.78 9.02
CA SER A 51 -4.17 -12.99 8.76
C SER A 51 -3.33 -14.28 8.70
N HIS A 52 -1.99 -14.20 8.78
CA HIS A 52 -1.08 -15.38 8.71
C HIS A 52 -0.18 -15.55 9.93
N ARG A 53 -0.29 -14.66 10.92
CA ARG A 53 0.40 -14.84 12.20
C ARG A 53 -0.47 -15.63 13.17
N GLU A 54 -0.28 -16.94 13.18
CA GLU A 54 -0.52 -17.72 14.40
C GLU A 54 0.36 -17.16 15.53
N PRO A 55 -0.12 -17.08 16.78
CA PRO A 55 0.76 -16.81 17.90
C PRO A 55 1.78 -17.94 17.94
N ALA A 56 3.06 -17.61 17.78
CA ALA A 56 4.14 -18.49 18.19
C ALA A 56 4.13 -18.54 19.73
N ASP A 57 3.15 -19.25 20.29
CA ASP A 57 3.18 -19.70 21.67
C ASP A 57 4.36 -20.66 21.83
N GLY A 58 5.11 -20.42 22.88
CA GLY A 58 6.51 -20.82 22.99
C GLY A 58 6.76 -22.29 23.21
N ILE A 59 8.04 -22.65 23.09
CA ILE A 59 8.67 -23.68 23.90
C ILE A 59 10.04 -23.16 24.34
N ALA A 60 10.14 -22.83 25.63
CA ALA A 60 11.38 -22.94 26.36
C ALA A 60 11.68 -24.43 26.57
N GLN A 61 12.87 -24.89 26.19
CA GLN A 61 13.56 -26.10 26.67
C GLN A 61 14.88 -26.21 25.89
N GLY A 62 16.06 -26.35 26.49
CA GLY A 62 16.48 -26.51 27.88
C GLY A 62 18.00 -26.46 27.96
#